data_AF-A0A8J5S9V2-F1
#
_entry.id   AF-A0A8J5S9V2-F1
#
_cell.length_a   1.000
_cell.length_b   1.000
_cell.length_c   1.000
_cell.angle_alpha   90.00
_cell.angle_beta   90.00
_cell.angle_gamma   90.00
#
_symmetry.space_group_name_H-M   'P 1'
#
loop_
_entity.id
_entity.type
_entity.pdbx_description
1 polymer ?
#
loop_
_entity_poly.entity_id
_entity_poly.type
_entity_poly.pdbx_seq_one_letter_code
_entity_poly.pdbx_strand_id
1 'polypeptide(L)'
;MLRLLGRGLWDIAAQSLAGAEDSELVRRLRGPAVAAGKRLSFMNEYLPEDRDPVRCWVVVAAVAFVTLLVLGVGSFDDTPVEQPKKLFISPPSAKTVQLPDGRHLAYVEQGVSAERARFSLIAPHSFLSSRLAGIPGINPSLLEEFGARLVTYDLPGFGESDPHPGRNLNSSSHDMLHLAGALGIVDKFWVVGYSTGSMHAWSALRYIPDQVAGAAMFAPMANPYDSKMTKDERSKTWERWSTKRKLMHILARRFPSLLPLFYHRSFLSGKQGQPESWLSLSLGKKDKTLLEGPMFNAFWEKDVAESVRQGDSRPFVEEAVMQVSDWGFSLSDIQMQKKEDLSLFELIKSLFSQAEREWVGFLGPIHIWQVCSLFIDEKE
;
A
#
# COMPACT_ATOMS: atom_id res chain seq x y z
N MET A 1 28.31 7.62 -21.73
CA MET A 1 27.07 7.23 -21.02
C MET A 1 25.95 6.77 -21.95
N LEU A 2 25.47 7.58 -22.91
CA LEU A 2 24.41 7.20 -23.87
C LEU A 2 24.73 5.96 -24.73
N ARG A 3 25.99 5.77 -25.15
CA ARG A 3 26.42 4.57 -25.91
C ARG A 3 26.34 3.27 -25.10
N LEU A 4 26.49 3.33 -23.77
CA LEU A 4 26.40 2.18 -22.87
C LEU A 4 24.94 1.82 -22.59
N LEU A 5 24.10 2.83 -22.39
CA LEU A 5 22.65 2.66 -22.22
C LEU A 5 22.00 2.06 -23.49
N GLY A 6 22.40 2.54 -24.66
CA GLY A 6 21.90 2.04 -25.95
C GLY A 6 22.32 0.58 -26.25
N ARG A 7 23.50 0.15 -25.81
CA ARG A 7 23.91 -1.26 -25.90
C ARG A 7 23.12 -2.15 -24.94
N GLY A 8 22.94 -1.72 -23.69
CA GLY A 8 22.17 -2.49 -22.70
C GLY A 8 20.71 -2.70 -23.08
N LEU A 9 20.04 -1.68 -23.62
CA LEU A 9 18.67 -1.81 -24.12
C LEU A 9 18.56 -2.72 -25.36
N TRP A 10 19.59 -2.72 -26.21
CA TRP A 10 19.66 -3.61 -27.37
C TRP A 10 19.83 -5.07 -26.96
N ASP A 11 20.70 -5.37 -26.00
CA ASP A 11 20.95 -6.74 -25.56
C ASP A 11 19.68 -7.35 -24.92
N ILE A 12 18.91 -6.54 -24.19
CA ILE A 12 17.61 -6.93 -23.60
C ILE A 12 16.56 -7.16 -24.70
N ALA A 13 16.50 -6.29 -25.71
CA ALA A 13 15.58 -6.43 -26.84
C ALA A 13 15.93 -7.66 -27.70
N ALA A 14 17.20 -7.88 -27.99
CA ALA A 14 17.69 -9.00 -28.78
C ALA A 14 17.45 -10.34 -28.08
N GLN A 15 17.66 -10.42 -26.76
CA GLN A 15 17.32 -11.61 -25.96
C GLN A 15 15.81 -11.88 -25.92
N SER A 16 14.99 -10.83 -25.89
CA SER A 16 13.53 -10.95 -25.91
C SER A 16 12.98 -11.36 -27.29
N LEU A 17 13.64 -10.91 -28.37
CA LEU A 17 13.28 -11.26 -29.75
C LEU A 17 13.73 -12.67 -30.14
N ALA A 18 14.91 -13.12 -29.70
CA ALA A 18 15.41 -14.46 -29.97
C ALA A 18 14.55 -15.59 -29.34
N GLY A 19 13.78 -15.29 -28.30
CA GLY A 19 12.84 -16.23 -27.68
C GLY A 19 11.41 -16.16 -28.23
N ALA A 20 11.10 -15.22 -29.12
CA ALA A 20 9.74 -14.93 -29.56
C ALA A 20 9.42 -15.39 -31.00
N GLU A 21 10.40 -15.93 -31.73
CA GLU A 21 10.25 -16.25 -33.17
C GLU A 21 9.17 -17.31 -33.47
N ASP A 22 8.78 -18.13 -32.48
CA ASP A 22 7.77 -19.18 -32.64
C ASP A 22 6.38 -18.84 -32.02
N SER A 23 6.15 -17.60 -31.58
CA SER A 23 4.86 -17.20 -31.01
C SER A 23 3.82 -16.88 -32.08
N GLU A 24 2.62 -17.47 -31.98
CA GLU A 24 1.44 -17.23 -32.84
C GLU A 24 1.14 -15.71 -33.00
N LEU A 25 1.47 -14.92 -31.97
CA LEU A 25 1.31 -13.47 -31.93
C LEU A 25 2.27 -12.74 -32.89
N VAL A 26 3.50 -13.22 -33.02
CA VAL A 26 4.50 -12.70 -33.98
C VAL A 26 4.08 -13.02 -35.40
N ARG A 27 3.50 -14.20 -35.65
CA ARG A 27 2.99 -14.59 -36.98
C ARG A 27 1.83 -13.71 -37.45
N ARG A 28 0.90 -13.34 -36.55
CA ARG A 28 -0.22 -12.44 -36.85
C ARG A 28 0.21 -10.98 -37.05
N LEU A 29 1.22 -10.52 -36.33
CA LEU A 29 1.70 -9.14 -36.41
C LEU A 29 2.72 -8.91 -37.54
N ARG A 30 3.36 -9.96 -38.06
CA ARG A 30 4.37 -9.87 -39.13
C ARG A 30 3.84 -9.20 -40.40
N GLY A 31 2.64 -9.57 -40.85
CA GLY A 31 2.03 -8.99 -42.06
C GLY A 31 1.79 -7.47 -41.95
N PRO A 32 1.04 -7.01 -40.94
CA PRO A 32 0.83 -5.58 -40.68
C PRO A 32 2.14 -4.80 -40.43
N ALA A 33 3.10 -5.39 -39.70
CA ALA A 33 4.38 -4.76 -39.42
C ALA A 33 5.26 -4.58 -40.66
N VAL A 34 5.27 -5.56 -41.59
CA VAL A 34 5.98 -5.45 -42.87
C VAL A 34 5.33 -4.40 -43.78
N ALA A 35 4.00 -4.32 -43.79
CA ALA A 35 3.27 -3.30 -44.55
C ALA A 35 3.51 -1.88 -43.99
N ALA A 36 3.51 -1.71 -42.67
CA ALA A 36 3.84 -0.46 -42.00
C ALA A 36 5.32 -0.08 -42.21
N GLY A 37 6.23 -1.05 -42.10
CA GLY A 37 7.67 -0.85 -42.35
C GLY A 37 7.97 -0.40 -43.78
N LYS A 38 7.26 -0.94 -44.78
CA LYS A 38 7.35 -0.45 -46.18
C LYS A 38 6.80 0.97 -46.36
N ARG A 39 5.76 1.36 -45.62
CA ARG A 39 5.21 2.73 -45.69
C ARG A 39 6.10 3.76 -45.01
N LEU A 40 6.89 3.34 -44.03
CA LEU A 40 7.79 4.20 -43.25
C LEU A 40 9.25 4.11 -43.72
N SER A 41 9.56 3.32 -44.76
CA SER A 41 10.94 3.15 -45.24
C SER A 41 11.56 4.42 -45.83
N PHE A 42 10.74 5.40 -46.25
CA PHE A 42 11.23 6.72 -46.68
C PHE A 42 11.96 7.45 -45.55
N MET A 43 11.61 7.15 -44.28
CA MET A 43 12.25 7.78 -43.13
C MET A 43 13.68 7.27 -42.90
N ASN A 44 14.09 6.16 -43.54
CA ASN A 44 15.47 5.66 -43.49
C ASN A 44 16.47 6.63 -44.13
N GLU A 45 16.02 7.53 -45.01
CA GLU A 45 16.83 8.56 -45.67
C GLU A 45 17.34 9.62 -44.69
N TYR A 46 16.70 9.75 -43.52
CA TYR A 46 17.08 10.69 -42.47
C TYR A 46 17.96 10.07 -41.37
N LEU A 47 18.30 8.78 -41.51
CA LEU A 47 19.20 8.09 -40.58
C LEU A 47 20.66 8.30 -41.02
N PRO A 48 21.61 8.44 -40.08
CA PRO A 48 23.03 8.50 -40.42
C PRO A 48 23.45 7.25 -41.20
N GLU A 49 24.08 7.44 -42.37
CA GLU A 49 24.37 6.39 -43.37
C GLU A 49 25.13 5.16 -42.81
N ASP A 50 25.89 5.34 -41.73
CA ASP A 50 26.76 4.31 -41.16
C ASP A 50 26.08 3.36 -40.14
N ARG A 51 24.75 3.35 -40.03
CA ARG A 51 24.06 2.53 -39.00
C ARG A 51 22.92 1.68 -39.56
N ASP A 52 22.88 0.44 -39.09
CA ASP A 52 21.80 -0.52 -39.34
C ASP A 52 20.43 0.12 -39.04
N PRO A 53 19.57 0.31 -40.06
CA PRO A 53 18.29 0.99 -39.92
C PRO A 53 17.40 0.36 -38.86
N VAL A 54 17.44 -0.96 -38.70
CA VAL A 54 16.61 -1.69 -37.71
C VAL A 54 16.99 -1.26 -36.29
N ARG A 55 18.30 -1.12 -36.02
CA ARG A 55 18.80 -0.70 -34.70
C ARG A 55 18.42 0.75 -34.40
N CYS A 56 18.51 1.63 -35.39
CA CYS A 56 18.10 3.02 -35.23
C CYS A 56 16.61 3.14 -34.93
N TRP A 57 15.76 2.40 -35.64
CA TRP A 57 14.31 2.43 -35.40
C TRP A 57 13.91 1.85 -34.05
N VAL A 58 14.56 0.80 -33.57
CA VAL A 58 14.29 0.25 -32.23
C VAL A 58 14.63 1.28 -31.15
N VAL A 59 15.75 2.00 -31.28
CA VAL A 59 16.13 3.06 -30.34
C VAL A 59 15.18 4.25 -30.43
N VAL A 60 14.81 4.69 -31.64
CA VAL A 60 13.84 5.77 -31.85
C VAL A 60 12.48 5.39 -31.27
N ALA A 61 12.00 4.16 -31.49
CA ALA A 61 10.75 3.67 -30.93
C ALA A 61 10.80 3.58 -29.40
N ALA A 62 11.91 3.13 -28.81
CA ALA A 62 12.09 3.08 -27.37
C ALA A 62 12.13 4.49 -26.75
N VAL A 63 12.86 5.42 -27.35
CA VAL A 63 12.91 6.83 -26.91
C VAL A 63 11.55 7.50 -27.10
N ALA A 64 10.88 7.30 -28.23
CA ALA A 64 9.53 7.79 -28.48
C ALA A 64 8.53 7.20 -27.48
N PHE A 65 8.63 5.92 -27.14
CA PHE A 65 7.77 5.28 -26.14
C PHE A 65 8.01 5.86 -24.73
N VAL A 66 9.27 6.04 -24.32
CA VAL A 66 9.60 6.72 -23.04
C VAL A 66 9.13 8.17 -23.07
N THR A 67 9.28 8.87 -24.20
CA THR A 67 8.86 10.26 -24.37
C THR A 67 7.34 10.36 -24.34
N LEU A 68 6.61 9.44 -24.97
CA LEU A 68 5.14 9.34 -24.92
C LEU A 68 4.64 8.89 -23.56
N LEU A 69 5.41 8.12 -22.78
CA LEU A 69 5.09 7.86 -21.37
C LEU A 69 5.31 9.11 -20.50
N VAL A 70 6.28 9.95 -20.83
CA VAL A 70 6.52 11.23 -20.14
C VAL A 70 5.49 12.28 -20.55
N LEU A 71 5.10 12.33 -21.83
CA LEU A 71 4.16 13.29 -22.41
C LEU A 71 2.70 12.86 -22.29
N GLY A 72 2.40 11.56 -22.33
CA GLY A 72 1.05 10.98 -22.16
C GLY A 72 0.55 11.02 -20.71
N VAL A 73 1.37 11.53 -19.79
CA VAL A 73 0.94 11.99 -18.46
C VAL A 73 0.40 13.44 -18.52
N GLY A 74 0.39 14.07 -19.70
CA GLY A 74 -0.12 15.41 -19.95
C GLY A 74 -1.03 15.47 -21.17
N SER A 75 -2.14 14.72 -21.18
CA SER A 75 -3.30 15.16 -21.95
C SER A 75 -3.95 16.29 -21.16
N PHE A 76 -3.62 17.52 -21.53
CA PHE A 76 -4.35 18.71 -21.11
C PHE A 76 -5.66 18.76 -21.90
N ASP A 77 -6.75 18.34 -21.28
CA ASP A 77 -8.07 18.81 -21.70
C ASP A 77 -8.16 20.29 -21.33
N ASP A 78 -8.50 21.14 -22.31
CA ASP A 78 -8.81 22.58 -22.16
C ASP A 78 -10.13 22.81 -21.41
N THR A 79 -10.27 22.16 -20.26
CA THR A 79 -11.18 22.63 -19.21
C THR A 79 -10.43 23.71 -18.41
N PRO A 80 -11.09 24.75 -17.90
CA PRO A 80 -10.42 25.74 -17.05
C PRO A 80 -9.88 25.01 -15.81
N VAL A 81 -8.60 24.66 -15.83
CA VAL A 81 -7.94 23.99 -14.71
C VAL A 81 -7.84 25.04 -13.61
N GLU A 82 -8.76 24.96 -12.64
CA GLU A 82 -8.62 25.64 -11.36
C GLU A 82 -7.21 25.32 -10.86
N GLN A 83 -6.33 26.32 -10.78
CA GLN A 83 -4.93 26.07 -10.45
C GLN A 83 -4.89 25.33 -9.12
N PRO A 84 -4.21 24.17 -9.02
CA PRO A 84 -4.24 23.39 -7.80
C PRO A 84 -3.77 24.25 -6.63
N LYS A 85 -4.65 24.46 -5.65
CA LYS A 85 -4.32 25.21 -4.44
C LYS A 85 -3.13 24.54 -3.76
N LYS A 86 -2.23 25.34 -3.21
CA LYS A 86 -1.07 24.83 -2.46
C LYS A 86 -1.55 24.11 -1.20
N LEU A 87 -0.99 22.95 -0.92
CA LEU A 87 -1.27 22.21 0.31
C LEU A 87 -0.75 23.01 1.50
N PHE A 88 -1.62 23.29 2.47
CA PHE A 88 -1.25 24.03 3.67
C PHE A 88 -0.83 23.06 4.77
N ILE A 89 0.41 23.18 5.25
CA ILE A 89 0.96 22.38 6.35
C ILE A 89 1.03 23.28 7.58
N SER A 90 0.29 22.92 8.63
CA SER A 90 0.30 23.65 9.91
C SER A 90 1.65 23.57 10.61
N PRO A 91 1.98 24.47 11.56
CA PRO A 91 3.15 24.29 12.43
C PRO A 91 3.11 22.97 13.22
N PRO A 92 4.28 22.37 13.55
CA PRO A 92 4.36 21.20 14.41
C PRO A 92 3.66 21.43 15.75
N SER A 93 2.86 20.46 16.18
CA SER A 93 2.06 20.56 17.43
C SER A 93 1.72 19.20 18.03
N ALA A 94 2.31 18.12 17.53
CA ALA A 94 2.01 16.79 18.02
C ALA A 94 2.42 16.61 19.49
N LYS A 95 1.60 15.84 20.22
CA LYS A 95 2.12 15.15 21.39
C LYS A 95 3.02 14.02 20.91
N THR A 96 4.13 13.80 21.59
CA THR A 96 5.07 12.73 21.26
C THR A 96 5.35 11.85 22.48
N VAL A 97 5.66 10.59 22.22
CA VAL A 97 6.27 9.68 23.20
C VAL A 97 7.63 9.24 22.69
N GLN A 98 8.60 9.10 23.58
CA GLN A 98 9.89 8.51 23.25
C GLN A 98 9.84 6.99 23.41
N LEU A 99 10.26 6.28 22.37
CA LEU A 99 10.38 4.82 22.35
C LEU A 99 11.70 4.36 23.00
N PRO A 100 11.82 3.07 23.38
CA PRO A 100 13.06 2.54 23.98
C PRO A 100 14.31 2.67 23.11
N ASP A 101 14.15 2.78 21.78
CA ASP A 101 15.24 2.97 20.83
C ASP A 101 15.59 4.46 20.59
N GLY A 102 14.93 5.37 21.31
CA GLY A 102 15.17 6.81 21.28
C GLY A 102 14.33 7.59 20.26
N ARG A 103 13.62 6.90 19.34
CA ARG A 103 12.71 7.54 18.38
C ARG A 103 11.51 8.17 19.09
N HIS A 104 10.98 9.25 18.53
CA HIS A 104 9.72 9.84 18.96
C HIS A 104 8.60 9.43 18.02
N LEU A 105 7.46 8.99 18.59
CA LEU A 105 6.23 8.82 17.86
C LEU A 105 5.24 9.93 18.20
N ALA A 106 4.76 10.62 17.18
CA ALA A 106 3.70 11.59 17.27
C ALA A 106 2.34 10.90 17.31
N TYR A 107 1.46 11.31 18.22
CA TYR A 107 0.16 10.69 18.42
C TYR A 107 -0.93 11.71 18.78
N VAL A 108 -2.18 11.27 18.68
CA VAL A 108 -3.36 11.99 19.15
C VAL A 108 -4.32 11.02 19.83
N GLU A 109 -5.04 11.53 20.82
CA GLU A 109 -6.04 10.79 21.59
C GLU A 109 -7.42 11.38 21.32
N GLN A 110 -8.42 10.52 21.16
CA GLN A 110 -9.82 10.88 20.95
C GLN A 110 -10.73 10.02 21.84
N GLY A 111 -11.92 10.53 22.16
CA GLY A 111 -12.87 9.85 23.05
C GLY A 111 -12.61 10.17 24.53
N VAL A 112 -12.81 9.18 25.41
CA VAL A 112 -12.68 9.38 26.86
C VAL A 112 -11.23 9.38 27.35
N SER A 113 -10.99 9.94 28.53
CA SER A 113 -9.66 9.94 29.17
C SER A 113 -9.25 8.54 29.62
N ALA A 114 -7.96 8.35 29.91
CA ALA A 114 -7.39 7.07 30.35
C ALA A 114 -8.14 6.48 31.55
N GLU A 115 -8.54 7.32 32.52
CA GLU A 115 -9.19 6.92 33.77
C GLU A 115 -10.65 6.49 33.57
N ARG A 116 -11.28 6.94 32.48
CA ARG A 116 -12.68 6.65 32.14
C ARG A 116 -12.81 5.59 31.04
N ALA A 117 -11.69 5.17 30.45
CA ALA A 117 -11.68 4.25 29.32
C ALA A 117 -12.13 2.86 29.76
N ARG A 118 -13.20 2.36 29.12
CA ARG A 118 -13.60 0.95 29.16
C ARG A 118 -12.80 0.13 28.15
N PHE A 119 -12.47 0.73 27.02
CA PHE A 119 -11.70 0.12 25.94
C PHE A 119 -10.62 1.07 25.47
N SER A 120 -9.38 0.57 25.37
CA SER A 120 -8.29 1.28 24.69
C SER A 120 -8.18 0.73 23.27
N LEU A 121 -8.21 1.62 22.28
CA LEU A 121 -8.10 1.31 20.85
C LEU A 121 -6.83 1.96 20.31
N ILE A 122 -6.02 1.22 19.54
CA ILE A 122 -4.90 1.75 18.78
C ILE A 122 -5.17 1.56 17.30
N ALA A 123 -5.08 2.64 16.53
CA ALA A 123 -5.35 2.63 15.09
C ALA A 123 -4.13 3.13 14.30
N PRO A 124 -3.36 2.23 13.67
CA PRO A 124 -2.34 2.62 12.70
C PRO A 124 -3.00 3.20 11.45
N HIS A 125 -2.50 4.34 10.97
CA HIS A 125 -3.07 5.01 9.80
C HIS A 125 -2.79 4.25 8.50
N SER A 126 -3.53 4.60 7.44
CA SER A 126 -3.37 4.03 6.10
C SER A 126 -2.26 4.72 5.30
N PHE A 127 -2.00 4.23 4.09
CA PHE A 127 -1.15 4.88 3.12
C PHE A 127 -1.71 6.27 2.79
N LEU A 128 -0.82 7.27 2.72
CA LEU A 128 -1.19 8.67 2.50
C LEU A 128 -2.18 9.19 3.56
N SER A 129 -1.80 9.00 4.83
CA SER A 129 -2.60 9.36 5.99
C SER A 129 -1.67 9.64 7.18
N SER A 130 -2.22 10.10 8.30
CA SER A 130 -1.48 10.49 9.50
C SER A 130 -2.24 10.12 10.78
N ARG A 131 -1.69 10.48 11.94
CA ARG A 131 -2.37 10.41 13.24
C ARG A 131 -3.72 11.12 13.25
N LEU A 132 -3.94 12.10 12.38
CA LEU A 132 -5.15 12.92 12.35
C LEU A 132 -6.35 12.20 11.73
N ALA A 133 -6.14 11.04 11.10
CA ALA A 133 -7.16 10.29 10.39
C ALA A 133 -8.30 9.78 11.29
N GLY A 134 -8.02 9.50 12.57
CA GLY A 134 -8.98 8.84 13.45
C GLY A 134 -9.40 7.47 12.90
N ILE A 135 -10.67 7.12 13.11
CA ILE A 135 -11.33 6.04 12.36
C ILE A 135 -12.27 6.73 11.35
N PRO A 136 -12.01 6.64 10.03
CA PRO A 136 -12.84 7.32 9.03
C PRO A 136 -14.33 6.99 9.19
N GLY A 137 -15.17 8.04 9.25
CA GLY A 137 -16.62 7.90 9.39
C GLY A 137 -17.14 7.70 10.82
N ILE A 138 -16.27 7.61 11.83
CA ILE A 138 -16.67 7.54 13.24
C ILE A 138 -16.68 8.93 13.86
N ASN A 139 -17.81 9.31 14.46
CA ASN A 139 -17.94 10.54 15.23
C ASN A 139 -17.24 10.39 16.59
N PRO A 140 -16.40 11.35 17.04
CA PRO A 140 -15.83 11.36 18.38
C PRO A 140 -16.85 11.16 19.52
N SER A 141 -18.09 11.64 19.36
CA SER A 141 -19.15 11.44 20.36
C SER A 141 -19.48 9.96 20.59
N LEU A 142 -19.32 9.12 19.57
CA LEU A 142 -19.54 7.68 19.66
C LEU A 142 -18.44 7.03 20.52
N LEU A 143 -17.20 7.49 20.40
CA LEU A 143 -16.11 7.02 21.27
C LEU A 143 -16.43 7.36 22.73
N GLU A 144 -16.99 8.53 23.00
CA GLU A 144 -17.41 8.92 24.35
C GLU A 144 -18.55 8.05 24.90
N GLU A 145 -19.60 7.83 24.11
CA GLU A 145 -20.77 7.01 24.49
C GLU A 145 -20.37 5.58 24.88
N PHE A 146 -19.47 4.98 24.10
CA PHE A 146 -18.99 3.62 24.36
C PHE A 146 -17.86 3.56 25.40
N GLY A 147 -17.37 4.71 25.89
CA GLY A 147 -16.24 4.77 26.81
C GLY A 147 -14.93 4.30 26.19
N ALA A 148 -14.74 4.55 24.90
CA ALA A 148 -13.53 4.20 24.17
C ALA A 148 -12.51 5.34 24.17
N ARG A 149 -11.24 4.99 24.44
CA ARG A 149 -10.07 5.85 24.24
C ARG A 149 -9.38 5.40 22.96
N LEU A 150 -9.45 6.21 21.91
CA LEU A 150 -8.79 5.95 20.63
C LEU A 150 -7.45 6.67 20.59
N VAL A 151 -6.39 5.93 20.30
CA VAL A 151 -5.04 6.44 20.04
C VAL A 151 -4.70 6.17 18.58
N THR A 152 -4.39 7.24 17.85
CA THR A 152 -3.82 7.19 16.50
C THR A 152 -2.44 7.82 16.53
N TYR A 153 -1.52 7.32 15.72
CA TYR A 153 -0.14 7.76 15.71
C TYR A 153 0.40 7.82 14.29
N ASP A 154 1.38 8.70 14.07
CA ASP A 154 2.10 8.77 12.80
C ASP A 154 3.04 7.57 12.73
N LEU A 155 2.90 6.75 11.68
CA LEU A 155 3.84 5.68 11.39
C LEU A 155 5.27 6.26 11.25
N PRO A 156 6.33 5.48 11.48
CA PRO A 156 7.69 6.01 11.41
C PRO A 156 8.00 6.71 10.08
N GLY A 157 8.46 7.96 10.16
CA GLY A 157 8.74 8.84 9.01
C GLY A 157 7.54 9.61 8.45
N PHE A 158 6.34 9.43 9.01
CA PHE A 158 5.17 10.24 8.68
C PHE A 158 4.95 11.34 9.72
N GLY A 159 4.23 12.40 9.32
CA GLY A 159 3.84 13.49 10.22
C GLY A 159 5.00 14.01 11.05
N GLU A 160 4.86 13.96 12.38
CA GLU A 160 5.87 14.42 13.33
C GLU A 160 6.64 13.26 14.01
N SER A 161 6.52 12.03 13.50
CA SER A 161 7.26 10.86 14.00
C SER A 161 8.65 10.72 13.37
N ASP A 162 9.61 10.26 14.16
CA ASP A 162 10.96 9.92 13.69
C ASP A 162 10.92 8.73 12.71
N PRO A 163 11.81 8.68 11.70
CA PRO A 163 11.93 7.54 10.80
C PRO A 163 12.50 6.31 11.53
N HIS A 164 12.11 5.12 11.08
CA HIS A 164 12.69 3.87 11.55
C HIS A 164 13.39 3.14 10.38
N PRO A 165 14.74 3.22 10.29
CA PRO A 165 15.48 2.49 9.28
C PRO A 165 15.27 0.98 9.40
N GLY A 166 14.90 0.33 8.30
CA GLY A 166 14.70 -1.13 8.28
C GLY A 166 13.38 -1.61 8.88
N ARG A 167 12.39 -0.71 9.04
CA ARG A 167 11.06 -1.03 9.55
C ARG A 167 10.41 -2.19 8.79
N ASN A 168 9.71 -3.03 9.53
CA ASN A 168 8.90 -4.13 9.02
C ASN A 168 7.64 -4.31 9.90
N LEU A 169 6.82 -5.33 9.60
CA LEU A 169 5.59 -5.59 10.35
C LEU A 169 5.85 -5.99 11.81
N ASN A 170 6.97 -6.66 12.11
CA ASN A 170 7.33 -6.99 13.49
C ASN A 170 7.67 -5.72 14.29
N SER A 171 8.51 -4.84 13.74
CA SER A 171 8.79 -3.56 14.40
C SER A 171 7.56 -2.67 14.51
N SER A 172 6.64 -2.71 13.54
CA SER A 172 5.35 -2.01 13.62
C SER A 172 4.50 -2.49 14.81
N SER A 173 4.50 -3.79 15.09
CA SER A 173 3.83 -4.34 16.27
C SER A 173 4.46 -3.85 17.57
N HIS A 174 5.79 -3.79 17.63
CA HIS A 174 6.52 -3.30 18.79
C HIS A 174 6.32 -1.79 19.00
N ASP A 175 6.22 -1.01 17.93
CA ASP A 175 5.89 0.42 18.01
C ASP A 175 4.52 0.62 18.68
N MET A 176 3.50 -0.18 18.33
CA MET A 176 2.20 -0.14 19.02
C MET A 176 2.29 -0.57 20.49
N LEU A 177 3.08 -1.61 20.80
CA LEU A 177 3.30 -2.05 22.17
C LEU A 177 3.97 -0.98 23.03
N HIS A 178 5.02 -0.35 22.52
CA HIS A 178 5.74 0.71 23.22
C HIS A 178 4.91 1.97 23.36
N LEU A 179 4.12 2.33 22.33
CA LEU A 179 3.14 3.40 22.41
C LEU A 179 2.10 3.11 23.51
N ALA A 180 1.56 1.89 23.57
CA ALA A 180 0.61 1.48 24.59
C ALA A 180 1.20 1.63 26.01
N GLY A 181 2.42 1.11 26.21
CA GLY A 181 3.13 1.21 27.48
C GLY A 181 3.41 2.67 27.90
N ALA A 182 3.87 3.51 26.97
CA ALA A 182 4.15 4.93 27.22
C ALA A 182 2.88 5.72 27.60
N LEU A 183 1.71 5.31 27.09
CA LEU A 183 0.42 5.94 27.37
C LEU A 183 -0.32 5.34 28.57
N GLY A 184 0.33 4.44 29.31
CA GLY A 184 -0.21 3.80 30.51
C GLY A 184 -1.36 2.83 30.22
N ILE A 185 -1.41 2.25 29.03
CA ILE A 185 -2.36 1.17 28.71
C ILE A 185 -1.82 -0.12 29.33
N VAL A 186 -2.37 -0.48 30.49
CA VAL A 186 -1.93 -1.65 31.29
C VAL A 186 -2.61 -2.95 30.88
N ASP A 187 -3.85 -2.85 30.42
CA ASP A 187 -4.64 -4.00 29.94
C ASP A 187 -4.45 -4.22 28.43
N LYS A 188 -4.99 -5.32 27.94
CA LYS A 188 -5.04 -5.58 26.50
C LYS A 188 -5.79 -4.47 25.77
N PHE A 189 -5.30 -4.09 24.58
CA PHE A 189 -5.94 -3.08 23.74
C PHE A 189 -6.49 -3.68 22.45
N TRP A 190 -7.39 -2.94 21.83
CA TRP A 190 -7.96 -3.26 20.53
C TRP A 190 -7.15 -2.64 19.41
N VAL A 191 -7.00 -3.34 18.30
CA VAL A 191 -6.36 -2.79 17.11
C VAL A 191 -7.39 -2.52 16.03
N VAL A 192 -7.45 -1.29 15.53
CA VAL A 192 -8.39 -0.90 14.48
C VAL A 192 -7.62 -0.61 13.19
N GLY A 193 -7.78 -1.49 12.20
CA GLY A 193 -7.07 -1.39 10.93
C GLY A 193 -8.00 -0.99 9.79
N TYR A 194 -7.84 0.20 9.24
CA TYR A 194 -8.50 0.61 8.00
C TYR A 194 -7.55 0.38 6.81
N SER A 195 -8.04 -0.20 5.70
CA SER A 195 -7.28 -0.34 4.46
C SER A 195 -5.87 -0.95 4.65
N THR A 196 -4.81 -0.22 4.32
CA THR A 196 -3.42 -0.67 4.51
C THR A 196 -3.00 -0.70 5.98
N GLY A 197 -3.69 0.04 6.86
CA GLY A 197 -3.55 -0.05 8.31
C GLY A 197 -3.91 -1.44 8.85
N SER A 198 -4.71 -2.23 8.13
CA SER A 198 -5.00 -3.63 8.48
C SER A 198 -3.75 -4.52 8.44
N MET A 199 -2.72 -4.21 7.65
CA MET A 199 -1.46 -4.98 7.69
C MET A 199 -0.79 -4.88 9.05
N HIS A 200 -0.80 -3.68 9.65
CA HIS A 200 -0.30 -3.43 10.99
C HIS A 200 -1.18 -4.12 12.04
N ALA A 201 -2.50 -4.18 11.84
CA ALA A 201 -3.39 -4.97 12.69
C ALA A 201 -3.09 -6.48 12.65
N TRP A 202 -2.90 -7.05 11.45
CA TRP A 202 -2.46 -8.44 11.29
C TRP A 202 -1.11 -8.69 11.95
N SER A 203 -0.19 -7.73 11.87
CA SER A 203 1.10 -7.83 12.55
C SER A 203 0.95 -7.89 14.07
N ALA A 204 0.08 -7.06 14.66
CA ALA A 204 -0.14 -7.06 16.10
C ALA A 204 -0.67 -8.41 16.58
N LEU A 205 -1.67 -8.95 15.88
CA LEU A 205 -2.22 -10.29 16.13
C LEU A 205 -1.15 -11.39 16.03
N ARG A 206 -0.12 -11.20 15.19
CA ARG A 206 0.95 -12.17 14.99
C ARG A 206 2.06 -12.08 16.03
N TYR A 207 2.51 -10.87 16.36
CA TYR A 207 3.75 -10.62 17.11
C TYR A 207 3.53 -10.24 18.57
N ILE A 208 2.37 -9.65 18.91
CA ILE A 208 2.02 -9.27 20.28
C ILE A 208 0.61 -9.76 20.69
N PRO A 209 0.23 -11.01 20.39
CA PRO A 209 -1.14 -11.51 20.63
C PRO A 209 -1.58 -11.41 22.10
N ASP A 210 -0.64 -11.51 23.03
CA ASP A 210 -0.93 -11.42 24.47
C ASP A 210 -1.31 -10.01 24.93
N GLN A 211 -1.03 -8.99 24.11
CA GLN A 211 -1.31 -7.58 24.39
C GLN A 211 -2.59 -7.11 23.68
N VAL A 212 -3.16 -7.94 22.80
CA VAL A 212 -4.32 -7.57 21.96
C VAL A 212 -5.59 -8.24 22.48
N ALA A 213 -6.62 -7.44 22.76
CA ALA A 213 -7.95 -7.91 23.13
C ALA A 213 -8.75 -8.40 21.92
N GLY A 214 -8.51 -7.75 20.78
CA GLY A 214 -9.16 -8.05 19.51
C GLY A 214 -8.72 -7.08 18.41
N ALA A 215 -9.12 -7.39 17.19
CA ALA A 215 -8.91 -6.52 16.04
C ALA A 215 -10.23 -6.27 15.28
N ALA A 216 -10.43 -5.02 14.87
CA ALA A 216 -11.51 -4.63 13.97
C ALA A 216 -10.91 -4.07 12.68
N MET A 217 -11.24 -4.66 11.54
CA MET A 217 -10.66 -4.28 10.25
C MET A 217 -11.74 -3.90 9.24
N PHE A 218 -11.53 -2.75 8.58
CA PHE A 218 -12.46 -2.16 7.63
C PHE A 218 -11.77 -1.98 6.28
N ALA A 219 -12.37 -2.54 5.23
CA ALA A 219 -11.79 -2.61 3.89
C ALA A 219 -10.34 -3.15 3.89
N PRO A 220 -10.07 -4.29 4.56
CA PRO A 220 -8.70 -4.72 4.83
C PRO A 220 -7.90 -4.97 3.56
N MET A 221 -6.64 -4.55 3.60
CA MET A 221 -5.65 -4.94 2.63
C MET A 221 -5.07 -6.33 2.97
N ALA A 222 -5.02 -7.20 1.98
CA ALA A 222 -4.25 -8.43 2.00
C ALA A 222 -3.15 -8.37 0.94
N ASN A 223 -2.04 -9.07 1.15
CA ASN A 223 -0.95 -9.12 0.16
C ASN A 223 -1.43 -9.83 -1.12
N PRO A 224 -1.51 -9.13 -2.27
CA PRO A 224 -2.00 -9.72 -3.53
C PRO A 224 -1.03 -10.75 -4.14
N TYR A 225 0.14 -10.92 -3.53
CA TYR A 225 1.17 -11.87 -3.90
C TYR A 225 1.43 -12.93 -2.82
N ASP A 226 0.54 -13.09 -1.83
CA ASP A 226 0.68 -14.16 -0.83
C ASP A 226 0.81 -15.51 -1.56
N SER A 227 1.86 -16.25 -1.18
CA SER A 227 2.20 -17.55 -1.76
C SER A 227 1.08 -18.58 -1.57
N LYS A 228 0.29 -18.43 -0.50
CA LYS A 228 -0.80 -19.34 -0.14
C LYS A 228 -2.13 -19.01 -0.82
N MET A 229 -2.25 -17.88 -1.51
CA MET A 229 -3.42 -17.63 -2.36
C MET A 229 -3.44 -18.57 -3.55
N THR A 230 -4.62 -19.11 -3.85
CA THR A 230 -4.88 -19.86 -5.08
C THR A 230 -4.75 -18.94 -6.31
N LYS A 231 -4.61 -19.55 -7.50
CA LYS A 231 -4.57 -18.77 -8.75
C LYS A 231 -5.88 -18.00 -8.99
N ASP A 232 -7.01 -18.58 -8.62
CA ASP A 232 -8.34 -17.96 -8.77
C ASP A 232 -8.52 -16.76 -7.83
N GLU A 233 -8.14 -16.90 -6.55
CA GLU A 233 -8.15 -15.79 -5.60
C GLU A 233 -7.27 -14.64 -6.08
N ARG A 234 -6.05 -14.94 -6.55
CA ARG A 234 -5.18 -13.91 -7.13
C ARG A 234 -5.83 -13.26 -8.36
N SER A 235 -6.37 -14.02 -9.30
CA SER A 235 -7.02 -13.44 -10.50
C SER A 235 -8.16 -12.49 -10.10
N LYS A 236 -9.06 -12.93 -9.22
CA LYS A 236 -10.20 -12.14 -8.74
C LYS A 236 -9.79 -10.88 -7.99
N THR A 237 -8.74 -10.94 -7.16
CA THR A 237 -8.19 -9.75 -6.49
C THR A 237 -7.71 -8.73 -7.52
N TRP A 238 -6.96 -9.18 -8.53
CA TRP A 238 -6.42 -8.30 -9.56
C TRP A 238 -7.51 -7.77 -10.49
N GLU A 239 -8.48 -8.57 -10.92
CA GLU A 239 -9.55 -8.15 -11.84
C GLU A 239 -10.32 -6.93 -11.32
N ARG A 240 -10.55 -6.85 -10.01
CA ARG A 240 -11.24 -5.73 -9.35
C ARG A 240 -10.43 -4.43 -9.30
N TRP A 241 -9.12 -4.48 -9.57
CA TRP A 241 -8.25 -3.31 -9.44
C TRP A 241 -8.09 -2.54 -10.76
N SER A 242 -8.05 -1.21 -10.63
CA SER A 242 -7.72 -0.31 -11.72
C SER A 242 -6.34 -0.62 -12.31
N THR A 243 -6.16 -0.36 -13.60
CA THR A 243 -4.86 -0.52 -14.28
C THR A 243 -3.75 0.26 -13.59
N LYS A 244 -4.07 1.46 -13.08
CA LYS A 244 -3.15 2.29 -12.31
C LYS A 244 -2.74 1.63 -11.00
N ARG A 245 -3.69 1.08 -10.22
CA ARG A 245 -3.39 0.36 -8.97
C ARG A 245 -2.51 -0.86 -9.23
N LYS A 246 -2.81 -1.65 -10.27
CA LYS A 246 -1.99 -2.79 -10.70
C LYS A 246 -0.55 -2.37 -11.00
N LEU A 247 -0.38 -1.33 -11.81
CA LEU A 247 0.94 -0.79 -12.16
C LEU A 247 1.72 -0.37 -10.91
N MET A 248 1.09 0.35 -9.98
CA MET A 248 1.75 0.79 -8.75
C MET A 248 2.22 -0.38 -7.87
N HIS A 249 1.45 -1.46 -7.79
CA HIS A 249 1.86 -2.67 -7.05
C HIS A 249 2.98 -3.44 -7.75
N ILE A 250 3.01 -3.46 -9.09
CA ILE A 250 4.12 -4.03 -9.86
C ILE A 250 5.39 -3.22 -9.64
N LEU A 251 5.29 -1.88 -9.70
CA LEU A 251 6.41 -0.99 -9.44
C LEU A 251 6.94 -1.15 -8.02
N ALA A 252 6.06 -1.19 -7.00
CA ALA A 252 6.47 -1.43 -5.62
C ALA A 252 7.23 -2.75 -5.46
N ARG A 253 6.78 -3.82 -6.15
CA ARG A 253 7.40 -5.15 -6.02
C ARG A 253 8.72 -5.28 -6.80
N ARG A 254 8.82 -4.69 -7.99
CA ARG A 254 9.92 -4.94 -8.94
C ARG A 254 10.91 -3.78 -9.03
N PHE A 255 10.44 -2.55 -8.89
CA PHE A 255 11.21 -1.34 -9.14
C PHE A 255 10.86 -0.23 -8.11
N PRO A 256 10.97 -0.48 -6.79
CA PRO A 256 10.56 0.47 -5.77
C PRO A 256 11.32 1.81 -5.85
N SER A 257 12.54 1.82 -6.41
CA SER A 257 13.33 3.02 -6.66
C SER A 257 12.69 4.00 -7.65
N LEU A 258 11.68 3.58 -8.44
CA LEU A 258 10.95 4.46 -9.35
C LEU A 258 9.78 5.16 -8.68
N LEU A 259 9.26 4.64 -7.56
CA LEU A 259 8.09 5.19 -6.87
C LEU A 259 8.25 6.67 -6.44
N PRO A 260 9.41 7.13 -5.95
CA PRO A 260 9.61 8.54 -5.60
C PRO A 260 9.28 9.51 -6.74
N LEU A 261 9.58 9.16 -7.99
CA LEU A 261 9.27 9.99 -9.16
C LEU A 261 7.75 10.22 -9.31
N PHE A 262 6.94 9.20 -9.04
CA PHE A 262 5.49 9.29 -9.08
C PHE A 262 4.94 10.06 -7.89
N TYR A 263 5.49 9.85 -6.69
CA TYR A 263 5.05 10.54 -5.47
C TYR A 263 5.34 12.04 -5.53
N HIS A 264 6.53 12.47 -5.94
CA HIS A 264 6.88 13.89 -6.12
C HIS A 264 6.07 14.59 -7.20
N ARG A 265 5.59 13.87 -8.21
CA ARG A 265 4.67 14.40 -9.23
C ARG A 265 3.20 14.40 -8.79
N SER A 266 2.87 13.77 -7.66
CA SER A 266 1.50 13.65 -7.15
C SER A 266 1.37 14.28 -5.77
N PHE A 267 1.16 13.50 -4.71
CA PHE A 267 0.85 14.00 -3.38
C PHE A 267 2.04 14.68 -2.67
N LEU A 268 3.28 14.42 -3.09
CA LEU A 268 4.47 15.15 -2.60
C LEU A 268 4.81 16.39 -3.45
N SER A 269 3.95 16.78 -4.40
CA SER A 269 4.15 18.00 -5.20
C SER A 269 3.88 19.30 -4.43
N GLY A 270 3.30 19.20 -3.23
CA GLY A 270 2.85 20.34 -2.42
C GLY A 270 1.56 21.01 -2.94
N LYS A 271 0.89 20.39 -3.91
CA LYS A 271 -0.42 20.82 -4.44
C LYS A 271 -1.53 19.96 -3.85
N GLN A 272 -2.72 20.51 -3.68
CA GLN A 272 -3.92 19.73 -3.37
C GLN A 272 -4.26 18.77 -4.51
N GLY A 273 -4.91 17.67 -4.18
CA GLY A 273 -5.33 16.67 -5.15
C GLY A 273 -6.35 15.69 -4.57
N GLN A 274 -7.00 15.00 -5.50
CA GLN A 274 -8.15 14.17 -5.20
C GLN A 274 -7.74 12.75 -4.78
N PRO A 275 -8.43 12.13 -3.80
CA PRO A 275 -8.16 10.76 -3.35
C PRO A 275 -8.17 9.75 -4.50
N GLU A 276 -9.12 9.84 -5.43
CA GLU A 276 -9.24 8.93 -6.58
C GLU A 276 -7.93 8.87 -7.39
N SER A 277 -7.35 10.04 -7.68
CA SER A 277 -6.12 10.14 -8.44
C SER A 277 -4.91 9.67 -7.63
N TRP A 278 -4.74 10.15 -6.40
CA TRP A 278 -3.54 9.89 -5.60
C TRP A 278 -3.46 8.46 -5.06
N LEU A 279 -4.60 7.88 -4.69
CA LEU A 279 -4.70 6.50 -4.19
C LEU A 279 -4.99 5.49 -5.30
N SER A 280 -5.12 5.93 -6.55
CA SER A 280 -5.43 5.08 -7.72
C SER A 280 -6.71 4.26 -7.54
N LEU A 281 -7.72 4.87 -6.91
CA LEU A 281 -9.02 4.27 -6.65
C LEU A 281 -9.94 4.41 -7.86
N SER A 282 -10.97 3.57 -7.90
CA SER A 282 -12.11 3.71 -8.81
C SER A 282 -13.33 3.86 -7.92
N LEU A 283 -13.97 5.02 -7.94
CA LEU A 283 -15.07 5.36 -7.04
C LEU A 283 -16.40 5.35 -7.78
N GLY A 284 -17.44 4.79 -7.15
CA GLY A 284 -18.80 4.90 -7.64
C GLY A 284 -19.33 6.33 -7.51
N LYS A 285 -20.42 6.66 -8.21
CA LYS A 285 -21.00 8.02 -8.18
C LYS A 285 -21.36 8.48 -6.76
N LYS A 286 -21.95 7.59 -5.95
CA LYS A 286 -22.32 7.87 -4.55
C LYS A 286 -21.10 8.20 -3.69
N ASP A 287 -20.01 7.44 -3.86
CA ASP A 287 -18.77 7.66 -3.13
C ASP A 287 -18.14 9.00 -3.53
N LYS A 288 -18.14 9.35 -4.82
CA LYS A 288 -17.66 10.65 -5.29
C LYS A 288 -18.38 11.81 -4.62
N THR A 289 -19.71 11.76 -4.55
CA THR A 289 -20.51 12.79 -3.88
C THR A 289 -20.17 12.91 -2.39
N LEU A 290 -19.88 11.80 -1.71
CA LEU A 290 -19.44 11.83 -0.30
C LEU A 290 -18.05 12.47 -0.15
N LEU A 291 -17.10 12.15 -1.03
CA LEU A 291 -15.75 12.71 -0.98
C LEU A 291 -15.72 14.20 -1.37
N GLU A 292 -16.64 14.65 -2.22
CA GLU A 292 -16.79 16.06 -2.59
C GLU A 292 -17.41 16.91 -1.47
N GLY A 293 -17.91 16.27 -0.39
CA GLY A 293 -18.47 16.95 0.77
C GLY A 293 -17.45 17.86 1.48
N PRO A 294 -17.83 19.07 1.93
CA PRO A 294 -16.91 20.01 2.60
C PRO A 294 -16.21 19.43 3.84
N MET A 295 -16.93 18.61 4.60
CA MET A 295 -16.39 17.94 5.80
C MET A 295 -15.29 16.93 5.44
N PHE A 296 -15.51 16.12 4.40
CA PHE A 296 -14.50 15.16 3.94
C PHE A 296 -13.29 15.88 3.35
N ASN A 297 -13.50 16.91 2.51
CA ASN A 297 -12.41 17.67 1.91
C ASN A 297 -11.52 18.33 2.97
N ALA A 298 -12.10 18.98 3.98
CA ALA A 298 -11.34 19.60 5.06
C ALA A 298 -10.55 18.55 5.88
N PHE A 299 -11.15 17.39 6.14
CA PHE A 299 -10.48 16.26 6.78
C PHE A 299 -9.31 15.74 5.94
N TRP A 300 -9.56 15.44 4.66
CA TRP A 300 -8.60 14.90 3.71
C TRP A 300 -7.40 15.82 3.52
N GLU A 301 -7.66 17.12 3.31
CA GLU A 301 -6.58 18.10 3.15
C GLU A 301 -5.68 18.15 4.38
N LYS A 302 -6.27 18.15 5.59
CA LYS A 302 -5.53 18.18 6.85
C LYS A 302 -4.72 16.91 7.06
N ASP A 303 -5.32 15.75 6.85
CA ASP A 303 -4.67 14.45 7.05
C ASP A 303 -3.54 14.22 6.04
N VAL A 304 -3.76 14.54 4.77
CA VAL A 304 -2.72 14.41 3.76
C VAL A 304 -1.59 15.42 3.98
N ALA A 305 -1.90 16.68 4.30
CA ALA A 305 -0.90 17.68 4.64
C ALA A 305 0.02 17.22 5.77
N GLU A 306 -0.55 16.60 6.81
CA GLU A 306 0.23 16.04 7.89
C GLU A 306 1.06 14.84 7.42
N SER A 307 0.47 13.92 6.65
CA SER A 307 1.19 12.74 6.15
C SER A 307 2.44 13.08 5.31
N VAL A 308 2.39 14.18 4.54
CA VAL A 308 3.47 14.61 3.64
C VAL A 308 4.38 15.68 4.26
N ARG A 309 4.14 16.08 5.51
CA ARG A 309 4.85 17.18 6.21
C ARG A 309 6.36 17.15 6.01
N GLN A 310 6.97 15.97 6.12
CA GLN A 310 8.42 15.79 6.07
C GLN A 310 8.99 15.94 4.64
N GLY A 311 8.13 15.88 3.61
CA GLY A 311 8.54 15.93 2.20
C GLY A 311 9.36 14.72 1.73
N ASP A 312 9.51 13.71 2.57
CA ASP A 312 10.29 12.51 2.29
C ASP A 312 9.43 11.43 1.62
N SER A 313 9.91 10.88 0.51
CA SER A 313 9.23 9.79 -0.20
C SER A 313 9.55 8.41 0.37
N ARG A 314 10.65 8.24 1.12
CA ARG A 314 11.09 6.96 1.69
C ARG A 314 10.00 6.22 2.48
N PRO A 315 9.31 6.83 3.48
CA PRO A 315 8.29 6.13 4.26
C PRO A 315 7.10 5.66 3.41
N PHE A 316 6.74 6.40 2.35
CA PHE A 316 5.73 5.97 1.39
C PHE A 316 6.20 4.78 0.55
N VAL A 317 7.46 4.78 0.11
CA VAL A 317 8.04 3.63 -0.61
C VAL A 317 8.03 2.40 0.29
N GLU A 318 8.41 2.55 1.56
CA GLU A 318 8.40 1.45 2.54
C GLU A 318 7.00 0.86 2.73
N GLU A 319 5.96 1.68 2.95
CA GLU A 319 4.57 1.20 3.05
C GLU A 319 4.08 0.55 1.75
N ALA A 320 4.46 1.07 0.59
CA ALA A 320 4.08 0.49 -0.70
C ALA A 320 4.77 -0.87 -0.94
N VAL A 321 6.04 -1.00 -0.57
CA VAL A 321 6.80 -2.25 -0.63
C VAL A 321 6.23 -3.27 0.37
N MET A 322 5.83 -2.84 1.57
CA MET A 322 5.25 -3.70 2.60
C MET A 322 3.94 -4.35 2.14
N GLN A 323 3.14 -3.68 1.31
CA GLN A 323 1.91 -4.23 0.71
C GLN A 323 2.14 -5.43 -0.21
N VAL A 324 3.36 -5.59 -0.76
CA VAL A 324 3.68 -6.58 -1.81
C VAL A 324 4.83 -7.51 -1.47
N SER A 325 5.44 -7.32 -0.30
CA SER A 325 6.54 -8.12 0.23
C SER A 325 6.04 -9.31 1.03
N ASP A 326 6.88 -10.31 1.22
CA ASP A 326 6.58 -11.38 2.17
C ASP A 326 6.52 -10.80 3.60
N TRP A 327 5.40 -11.01 4.28
CA TRP A 327 5.17 -10.51 5.64
C TRP A 327 5.91 -11.36 6.70
N GLY A 328 6.49 -12.50 6.31
CA GLY A 328 7.05 -13.48 7.23
C GLY A 328 5.97 -14.36 7.88
N PHE A 329 4.71 -14.16 7.51
CA PHE A 329 3.56 -14.98 7.87
C PHE A 329 2.46 -14.80 6.81
N SER A 330 1.64 -15.82 6.61
CA SER A 330 0.37 -15.73 5.89
C SER A 330 -0.79 -15.57 6.87
N LEU A 331 -1.92 -15.06 6.40
CA LEU A 331 -3.16 -15.00 7.21
C LEU A 331 -3.61 -16.39 7.68
N SER A 332 -3.29 -17.43 6.92
CA SER A 332 -3.50 -18.82 7.35
C SER A 332 -2.57 -19.27 8.48
N ASP A 333 -1.40 -18.64 8.67
CA ASP A 333 -0.51 -18.92 9.80
C ASP A 333 -0.99 -18.29 11.11
N ILE A 334 -1.84 -17.27 11.01
CA ILE A 334 -2.57 -16.73 12.18
C ILE A 334 -3.60 -17.76 12.68
N GLN A 335 -3.87 -18.81 11.90
CA GLN A 335 -4.61 -19.99 12.34
C GLN A 335 -3.62 -21.12 12.70
N MET A 336 -3.60 -21.59 13.96
CA MET A 336 -2.49 -22.40 14.48
C MET A 336 -2.82 -23.86 14.82
N GLN A 337 -1.83 -24.73 14.60
CA GLN A 337 -1.74 -26.08 15.16
C GLN A 337 -1.24 -26.04 16.61
N LYS A 338 -1.80 -26.92 17.44
CA LYS A 338 -1.35 -27.21 18.81
C LYS A 338 0.08 -27.76 18.78
N LYS A 339 1.00 -27.16 19.54
CA LYS A 339 2.26 -27.83 19.91
C LYS A 339 1.94 -28.68 21.12
N GLU A 340 1.54 -29.94 20.90
CA GLU A 340 1.37 -30.89 21.99
C GLU A 340 2.76 -31.37 22.45
N ASP A 341 3.00 -31.33 23.76
CA ASP A 341 4.07 -32.13 24.37
C ASP A 341 3.64 -33.60 24.29
N LEU A 342 3.89 -34.21 23.13
CA LEU A 342 3.50 -35.58 22.83
C LEU A 342 4.34 -36.54 23.68
N SER A 343 3.67 -37.31 24.53
CA SER A 343 4.28 -38.53 25.09
C SER A 343 4.64 -39.49 23.94
N LEU A 344 5.62 -40.38 24.15
CA LEU A 344 6.11 -41.33 23.14
C LEU A 344 4.99 -42.12 22.44
N PHE A 345 3.88 -42.37 23.15
CA PHE A 345 2.73 -43.10 22.66
C PHE A 345 1.87 -42.28 21.67
N GLU A 346 1.70 -40.98 21.92
CA GLU A 346 1.00 -40.06 21.01
C GLU A 346 1.84 -39.74 19.76
N LEU A 347 3.17 -39.77 19.87
CA LEU A 347 4.08 -39.63 18.73
C LEU A 347 3.92 -40.78 17.73
N ILE A 348 3.81 -42.02 18.22
CA ILE A 348 3.58 -43.22 17.40
C ILE A 348 2.18 -43.18 16.78
N LYS A 349 1.16 -42.73 17.51
CA LYS A 349 -0.21 -42.61 17.01
C LYS A 349 -0.33 -41.58 15.87
N SER A 350 0.37 -40.45 15.98
CA SER A 350 0.37 -39.40 14.95
C SER A 350 1.02 -39.81 13.62
N LEU A 351 1.90 -40.82 13.61
CA LEU A 351 2.49 -41.38 12.38
C LEU A 351 1.48 -42.17 11.54
N PHE A 352 0.37 -42.63 12.13
CA PHE A 352 -0.62 -43.50 11.48
C PHE A 352 -2.03 -42.89 11.38
N SER A 353 -2.29 -41.74 12.00
CA SER A 353 -3.57 -41.01 11.88
C SER A 353 -3.36 -39.65 11.19
N GLN A 354 -4.20 -39.33 10.20
CA GLN A 354 -4.41 -37.92 9.82
C GLN A 354 -5.01 -37.22 11.05
N ALA A 355 -4.18 -36.51 11.82
CA ALA A 355 -4.62 -35.81 13.02
C ALA A 355 -5.77 -34.84 12.68
N GLU A 356 -6.91 -35.00 13.35
CA GLU A 356 -7.96 -33.99 13.41
C GLU A 356 -7.33 -32.71 13.97
N ARG A 357 -7.20 -31.69 13.13
CA ARG A 357 -6.71 -30.37 13.54
C ARG A 357 -7.81 -29.69 14.35
N GLU A 358 -7.76 -29.77 15.67
CA GLU A 358 -8.54 -28.89 16.54
C GLU A 358 -7.92 -27.48 16.57
N TRP A 359 -8.73 -26.50 16.18
CA TRP A 359 -8.38 -25.08 16.07
C TRP A 359 -8.55 -24.39 17.43
N VAL A 360 -7.51 -24.37 18.26
CA VAL A 360 -7.55 -23.63 19.52
C VAL A 360 -6.77 -22.34 19.33
N GLY A 361 -7.48 -21.28 18.94
CA GLY A 361 -6.92 -19.98 18.59
C GLY A 361 -6.46 -19.18 19.80
N PHE A 362 -5.26 -18.58 19.70
CA PHE A 362 -4.65 -17.64 20.64
C PHE A 362 -4.56 -18.13 22.11
N LEU A 363 -3.64 -17.58 22.91
CA LEU A 363 -3.50 -17.98 24.33
C LEU A 363 -4.72 -17.55 25.19
N GLY A 364 -5.68 -16.83 24.61
CA GLY A 364 -6.98 -16.48 25.16
C GLY A 364 -7.95 -16.02 24.06
N PRO A 365 -9.23 -15.72 24.36
CA PRO A 365 -10.18 -15.28 23.35
C PRO A 365 -9.72 -13.96 22.71
N ILE A 366 -9.36 -14.00 21.44
CA ILE A 366 -9.13 -12.80 20.61
C ILE A 366 -10.29 -12.68 19.65
N HIS A 367 -10.92 -11.52 19.67
CA HIS A 367 -12.07 -11.27 18.82
C HIS A 367 -11.64 -10.56 17.52
N ILE A 368 -12.10 -11.04 16.37
CA ILE A 368 -11.76 -10.47 15.05
C ILE A 368 -13.05 -10.09 14.31
N TRP A 369 -13.19 -8.82 13.94
CA TRP A 369 -14.24 -8.33 13.04
C TRP A 369 -13.63 -7.84 11.74
N GLN A 370 -14.20 -8.26 10.63
CA GLN A 370 -13.75 -7.86 9.31
C GLN A 370 -14.93 -7.45 8.43
N VAL A 371 -14.88 -6.23 7.89
CA VAL A 371 -15.88 -5.70 6.95
C VAL A 371 -15.22 -5.45 5.60
N CYS A 372 -15.61 -6.22 4.58
CA CYS A 372 -14.99 -6.18 3.26
C CYS A 372 -15.66 -5.23 2.24
N SER A 373 -16.57 -4.35 2.67
CA SER A 373 -17.32 -3.49 1.74
C SER A 373 -17.34 -2.04 2.18
N LEU A 374 -16.60 -1.18 1.48
CA LEU A 374 -16.77 0.28 1.53
C LEU A 374 -16.69 0.98 0.16
N PHE A 375 -16.38 0.26 -0.91
CA PHE A 375 -16.36 0.81 -2.28
C PHE A 375 -16.83 -0.28 -3.25
N ILE A 376 -18.15 -0.40 -3.43
CA ILE A 376 -18.75 -1.28 -4.43
C ILE A 376 -18.96 -0.45 -5.69
N ASP A 377 -18.30 -0.86 -6.77
CA ASP A 377 -18.68 -0.53 -8.13
C ASP A 377 -20.01 -1.27 -8.42
N GLU A 378 -21.14 -0.67 -8.04
CA GLU A 378 -22.44 -1.05 -8.60
C GLU A 378 -22.39 -0.62 -10.08
N LYS A 379 -21.88 -1.51 -10.92
CA LYS A 379 -22.17 -1.47 -12.35
C LYS A 379 -23.66 -1.73 -12.51
N GLU A 380 -24.45 -0.66 -12.62
CA GLU A 380 -25.67 -0.68 -13.43
C GLU A 380 -25.32 -0.73 -14.92
#